data_AF-A0A7C6ZCD6-F1
#
_entry.id   AF-A0A7C6ZCD6-F1
#
_cell.length_a   1.000
_cell.length_b   1.000
_cell.length_c   1.000
_cell.angle_alpha   90.00
_cell.angle_beta   90.00
_cell.angle_gamma   90.00
#
_symmetry.space_group_name_H-M   'P 1'
#
loop_
_entity.id
_entity.type
_entity.pdbx_description
1 polymer ?
#
loop_
_entity_poly.entity_id
_entity_poly.type
_entity_poly.pdbx_seq_one_letter_code
_entity_poly.pdbx_strand_id
1 'polypeptide(L)' 'NALAESAIAEMGNIITGRAAFGLEEEGFRCRLSPPAIIAGRGVVISTLDIQRLVIPLELKVGYLEISVALRYDSFGPK' A
#
# COMPACT_ATOMS: atom_id res chain seq x y z
N ASN A 1 11.09 -11.14 13.96
CA ASN A 1 9.75 -11.50 14.46
C ASN A 1 8.97 -12.11 13.29
N ALA A 2 9.33 -13.32 12.84
CA ALA A 2 8.92 -13.82 11.53
C ALA A 2 7.40 -13.97 11.34
N LEU A 3 6.68 -14.43 12.37
CA LEU A 3 5.22 -14.58 12.30
C LEU A 3 4.49 -13.23 12.24
N ALA A 4 4.95 -12.24 12.99
CA ALA A 4 4.35 -10.91 12.98
C ALA A 4 4.60 -10.19 11.65
N GLU A 5 5.82 -10.28 11.13
CA GLU A 5 6.18 -9.71 9.82
C GLU A 5 5.36 -10.36 8.69
N SER A 6 5.19 -11.69 8.73
CA SER A 6 4.34 -12.42 7.77
C SER A 6 2.87 -11.98 7.87
N ALA A 7 2.32 -11.87 9.08
CA ALA A 7 0.95 -11.41 9.29
C ALA A 7 0.72 -9.98 8.77
N ILE A 8 1.69 -9.08 8.97
CA ILE A 8 1.62 -7.70 8.45
C ILE A 8 1.71 -7.70 6.91
N ALA A 9 2.61 -8.51 6.33
CA ALA A 9 2.74 -8.63 4.88
C ALA A 9 1.46 -9.13 4.23
N GLU A 10 0.84 -10.15 4.82
CA GLU A 10 -0.42 -10.71 4.33
C GLU A 10 -1.58 -9.71 4.47
N MET A 11 -1.64 -8.97 5.58
CA MET A 11 -2.61 -7.89 5.74
C MET A 11 -2.46 -6.82 4.65
N GLY A 12 -1.22 -6.41 4.35
CA GLY A 12 -0.93 -5.46 3.27
C GLY A 12 -1.36 -5.98 1.90
N ASN A 13 -1.11 -7.25 1.61
CA ASN A 13 -1.56 -7.90 0.38
C ASN A 13 -3.08 -7.90 0.25
N ILE A 14 -3.81 -8.29 1.30
CA ILE A 14 -5.28 -8.36 1.27
C ILE A 14 -5.89 -6.98 1.05
N ILE A 15 -5.40 -5.95 1.75
CA ILE A 15 -5.88 -4.58 1.59
C ILE A 15 -5.63 -4.09 0.17
N THR A 16 -4.42 -4.28 -0.35
CA THR A 16 -4.04 -3.83 -1.70
C THR A 16 -4.82 -4.60 -2.78
N GLY A 17 -5.02 -5.90 -2.60
CA GLY A 17 -5.80 -6.73 -3.52
C GLY A 17 -7.26 -6.31 -3.61
N ARG A 18 -7.91 -6.00 -2.47
CA ARG A 18 -9.28 -5.46 -2.47
C ARG A 18 -9.38 -4.08 -3.11
N ALA A 19 -8.40 -3.21 -2.85
CA ALA A 19 -8.35 -1.89 -3.47
C ALA A 19 -8.17 -2.00 -4.99
N ALA A 20 -7.28 -2.88 -5.46
CA ALA A 20 -7.06 -3.14 -6.88
C ALA A 20 -8.32 -3.69 -7.55
N PHE A 21 -9.04 -4.61 -6.89
CA PHE A 21 -10.30 -5.14 -7.42
C PHE A 21 -11.34 -4.03 -7.64
N GLY A 22 -11.55 -3.14 -6.67
CA GLY A 22 -12.47 -2.01 -6.83
C GLY A 22 -12.05 -1.04 -7.93
N LEU A 23 -10.74 -0.82 -8.11
CA LEU A 23 -10.22 -0.02 -9.22
C LEU A 23 -10.45 -0.69 -10.58
N GLU A 24 -10.34 -2.01 -10.66
CA GLU A 24 -10.61 -2.77 -11.87
C GLU A 24 -12.08 -2.73 -12.29
N GLU A 25 -13.02 -2.74 -11.34
CA GLU A 25 -14.46 -2.55 -11.61
C GLU A 25 -14.74 -1.19 -12.29
N GLU A 26 -13.95 -0.17 -11.97
CA GLU A 26 -14.01 1.16 -12.59
C GLU A 26 -13.13 1.30 -13.85
N GLY A 27 -12.55 0.18 -14.34
CA GLY A 27 -11.76 0.14 -15.57
C GLY A 27 -10.26 0.40 -15.42
N PHE A 28 -9.75 0.55 -14.20
CA PHE A 28 -8.33 0.78 -13.93
C PHE A 28 -7.60 -0.53 -13.60
N ARG A 29 -6.94 -1.12 -14.59
CA ARG A 29 -6.15 -2.35 -14.39
C ARG A 29 -4.94 -2.10 -13.50
N CYS A 30 -4.82 -2.89 -12.43
CA CYS A 30 -3.76 -2.76 -11.45
C CYS A 30 -2.88 -4.03 -11.44
N ARG A 31 -1.56 -3.87 -11.54
CA ARG A 31 -0.62 -4.98 -11.33
C ARG A 31 -0.05 -4.91 -9.93
N LEU A 32 -0.26 -5.96 -9.15
CA LEU A 32 0.23 -6.06 -7.78
C LEU A 32 1.67 -6.59 -7.77
N SER A 33 2.53 -5.90 -7.03
CA SER A 33 3.87 -6.41 -6.70
C SER A 33 3.85 -7.14 -5.36
N PRO A 34 4.77 -8.07 -5.10
CA PRO A 34 4.91 -8.70 -3.78
C PRO A 34 5.07 -7.65 -2.67
N PRO A 35 4.59 -7.92 -1.45
CA PRO A 35 4.70 -6.98 -0.35
C PRO A 35 6.15 -6.89 0.12
N ALA A 36 6.58 -5.69 0.51
CA ALA A 36 7.88 -5.46 1.13
C ALA A 36 7.68 -4.99 2.57
N ILE A 37 8.38 -5.63 3.52
CA ILE A 37 8.40 -5.21 4.91
C ILE A 37 9.72 -4.48 5.18
N ILE A 38 9.60 -3.25 5.69
CA ILE A 38 10.74 -2.45 6.14
C ILE A 38 10.55 -2.20 7.63
N ALA A 39 11.49 -2.66 8.45
CA ALA A 39 11.43 -2.56 9.90
C ALA A 39 12.73 -1.98 10.46
N GLY A 40 12.61 -1.05 11.41
CA GLY A 40 13.73 -0.38 12.04
C GLY A 40 13.27 0.87 12.77
N ARG A 41 14.05 1.34 13.75
CA ARG A 41 13.75 2.61 14.43
C ARG A 41 14.07 3.78 13.49
N GLY A 42 13.13 4.72 13.36
CA GLY A 42 13.32 5.94 12.57
C GLY A 42 13.32 5.72 11.05
N VAL A 43 12.72 4.63 10.56
CA VAL A 43 12.54 4.42 9.11
C VAL A 43 11.66 5.53 8.55
N VAL A 44 12.16 6.23 7.54
CA VAL A 44 11.42 7.25 6.77
C VAL A 44 11.44 6.84 5.31
N ILE A 45 10.27 6.85 4.66
CA ILE A 45 10.13 6.61 3.22
C ILE A 45 10.02 7.98 2.54
N SER A 46 11.15 8.52 2.08
CA SER A 46 11.25 9.90 1.57
C SER A 46 11.13 10.05 0.05
N THR A 47 11.02 8.94 -0.70
CA THR A 47 11.33 8.91 -2.15
C THR A 47 10.11 8.99 -3.08
N LEU A 48 8.97 9.51 -2.62
CA LEU A 48 7.77 9.65 -3.46
C LEU A 48 7.27 11.09 -3.43
N ASP A 49 7.75 11.91 -4.37
CA ASP A 49 7.11 13.19 -4.70
C ASP A 49 5.84 12.93 -5.54
N ILE A 50 4.87 12.26 -4.90
CA ILE A 50 3.58 11.90 -5.47
C ILE A 50 2.52 12.27 -4.44
N GLN A 51 1.46 12.94 -4.90
CA GLN A 51 0.30 13.23 -4.06
C GLN A 51 -0.29 11.92 -3.52
N ARG A 52 -0.46 11.88 -2.20
CA ARG A 52 -0.91 10.70 -1.46
C ARG A 52 -2.17 10.98 -0.66
N LEU A 53 -3.11 10.05 -0.71
CA LEU A 53 -4.22 9.95 0.22
C LEU A 53 -3.72 9.27 1.50
N VAL A 54 -3.94 9.93 2.63
CA VAL A 54 -3.57 9.42 3.97
C VAL A 54 -4.83 9.05 4.72
N ILE A 55 -4.92 7.81 5.16
CA ILE A 55 -6.06 7.25 5.88
C ILE A 55 -5.58 6.82 7.26
N PRO A 56 -5.78 7.64 8.30
CA PRO A 56 -5.43 7.28 9.66
C PRO A 56 -6.48 6.34 10.25
N LEU A 57 -6.04 5.26 10.89
CA LEU A 57 -6.87 4.30 11.60
C LEU A 57 -6.47 4.28 13.08
N GLU A 58 -7.43 4.62 13.94
CA GLU A 58 -7.30 4.45 15.38
C GLU A 58 -7.77 3.05 15.77
N LEU A 59 -6.86 2.25 16.29
CA LEU A 59 -7.12 0.90 16.75
C LEU A 59 -6.96 0.87 18.28
N LYS A 60 -7.57 -0.11 18.94
CA LYS A 60 -7.42 -0.32 20.39
C LYS A 60 -5.97 -0.51 20.85
N VAL A 61 -5.10 -0.90 19.92
CA VAL A 61 -3.69 -1.22 20.16
C VAL A 61 -2.73 -0.13 19.64
N GLY A 62 -3.25 1.00 19.14
CA GLY A 62 -2.46 2.11 18.62
C GLY A 62 -2.95 2.60 17.27
N TYR A 63 -2.10 3.33 16.56
CA TYR A 63 -2.44 3.95 15.27
C TYR A 63 -1.83 3.19 14.10
N LEU A 64 -2.60 3.05 13.02
CA LEU A 64 -2.13 2.55 11.74
C LEU A 64 -2.41 3.63 10.68
N GLU A 65 -1.40 4.01 9.92
CA GLU A 65 -1.58 4.92 8.78
C GLU A 65 -1.50 4.12 7.47
N ILE A 66 -2.55 4.21 6.66
CA ILE A 66 -2.53 3.70 5.29
C ILE A 66 -2.29 4.88 4.35
N SER A 67 -1.26 4.75 3.52
CA SER A 67 -0.87 5.77 2.54
C SER A 67 -1.02 5.23 1.14
N VAL A 68 -1.81 5.90 0.29
CA VAL A 68 -2.04 5.49 -1.09
C VAL A 68 -1.62 6.60 -2.04
N ALA A 69 -0.78 6.27 -3.01
CA ALA A 69 -0.36 7.17 -4.07
C ALA A 69 -0.68 6.51 -5.41
N LEU A 70 -1.26 7.28 -6.34
CA LEU A 70 -1.61 6.82 -7.67
C LEU A 70 -0.90 7.69 -8.71
N ARG A 71 -0.43 7.06 -9.78
CA ARG A 71 0.15 7.73 -10.93
C ARG A 71 -0.20 6.92 -12.17
N TYR A 72 -0.63 7.60 -13.23
CA TYR A 72 -0.78 6.95 -14.53
C TYR A 72 0.59 6.46 -15.01
N ASP A 73 0.63 5.25 -15.54
CA ASP A 73 1.81 4.79 -16.24
C ASP A 73 1.97 5.66 -17.49
N SER A 74 3.00 6.51 -17.54
CA SER A 74 3.28 7.36 -18.69
C SER A 74 3.68 6.55 -19.94
N PHE A 75 3.79 5.22 -19.83
CA PHE A 75 3.95 4.27 -20.93
C PHE A 75 2.59 3.65 -21.36
N GLY A 76 1.62 4.47 -21.76
CA GLY A 76 0.43 4.02 -22.51
C GLY A 76 0.75 3.78 -24.00
N PRO A 77 -0.04 2.96 -24.73
CA PRO A 77 0.24 2.62 -26.12
C PRO A 77 0.18 3.85 -27.02
N LYS A 78 1.10 3.95 -27.99
CA LYS A 78 0.90 4.79 -29.17
C LYS A 78 -0.25 4.27 -30.01
#